data_AF-A0A9P1HCG4-F1
#
_entry.id   AF-A0A9P1HCG4-F1
#
_cell.length_a   1.000
_cell.length_b   1.000
_cell.length_c   1.000
_cell.angle_alpha   90.00
_cell.angle_beta   90.00
_cell.angle_gamma   90.00
#
_symmetry.space_group_name_H-M   'P 1'
#
loop_
_entity.id
_entity.type
_entity.pdbx_description
1 polymer ?
#
loop_
_entity_poly.entity_id
_entity_poly.type
_entity_poly.pdbx_seq_one_letter_code
_entity_poly.pdbx_strand_id
1 'polypeptide(L)'
;MSSIKLTSSSCFSCKPTCATVFNTNIWNTRGATNVCDKDDNVLQREAGRTSQSTCEGASSDTGFLCGDYSPIPVSEELSYGFAFHIGNDFTAENPNCCKCFEVQWVSGAASEKGKKMIVQVVSPGGAGGDVVAGDLIIMTPGGGLGPVGTACRSQYGTGYDCYVTDVTRARCLAAGNRGDDYGGISSGSNCDRIPSNLQGGATGDSIGLAAISTDGKLSTSKWHAQLG
;
A
#
# COMPACT_ATOMS: atom_id res chain seq x y z
N MET A 1 -20.33 0.42 15.39
CA MET A 1 -19.44 1.27 14.56
C MET A 1 -18.03 0.79 14.78
N SER A 2 -17.40 0.22 13.76
CA SER A 2 -15.99 -0.19 13.84
C SER A 2 -15.12 1.01 13.50
N SER A 3 -14.28 1.43 14.43
CA SER A 3 -13.23 2.42 14.15
C SER A 3 -12.07 1.69 13.48
N ILE A 4 -11.67 2.15 12.31
CA ILE A 4 -10.57 1.59 11.53
C ILE A 4 -9.42 2.58 11.58
N LYS A 5 -8.22 2.12 11.94
CA LYS A 5 -7.03 2.92 11.80
C LYS A 5 -6.48 2.79 10.39
N LEU A 6 -6.21 3.93 9.76
CA LEU A 6 -5.58 4.01 8.44
C LEU A 6 -4.10 4.31 8.61
N THR A 7 -3.26 3.52 7.93
CA THR A 7 -1.81 3.74 7.80
C THR A 7 -1.46 3.70 6.32
N SER A 8 -0.65 4.65 5.85
CA SER A 8 -0.09 4.65 4.50
C SER A 8 1.17 3.78 4.43
N SER A 9 1.41 3.08 3.32
CA SER A 9 2.69 2.39 3.09
C SER A 9 3.17 2.57 1.65
N SER A 10 4.46 2.92 1.51
CA SER A 10 5.10 3.35 0.27
C SER A 10 5.22 2.28 -0.77
N CYS A 11 5.31 1.04 -0.33
CA CYS A 11 5.77 -0.01 -1.18
C CYS A 11 5.68 -1.32 -0.42
N PHE A 12 4.58 -2.03 -0.65
CA PHE A 12 4.56 -3.47 -0.46
C PHE A 12 4.71 -4.08 -1.85
N SER A 13 5.93 -4.05 -2.41
CA SER A 13 6.23 -4.78 -3.64
C SER A 13 5.89 -6.28 -3.55
N CYS A 14 5.61 -6.80 -2.34
CA CYS A 14 5.03 -8.11 -2.13
C CYS A 14 3.91 -8.40 -3.12
N LYS A 15 3.92 -9.58 -3.73
CA LYS A 15 2.74 -10.09 -4.41
C LYS A 15 1.54 -10.05 -3.45
N PRO A 16 0.38 -9.53 -3.87
CA PRO A 16 -0.82 -9.50 -3.04
C PRO A 16 -1.30 -10.91 -2.72
N THR A 17 -1.59 -11.19 -1.45
CA THR A 17 -2.05 -12.50 -0.98
C THR A 17 -3.35 -12.93 -1.68
N CYS A 18 -4.25 -12.00 -2.00
CA CYS A 18 -5.49 -12.31 -2.70
C CYS A 18 -5.29 -12.74 -4.17
N ALA A 19 -4.05 -12.71 -4.70
CA ALA A 19 -3.71 -13.30 -5.99
C ALA A 19 -3.47 -14.82 -5.90
N THR A 20 -3.21 -15.34 -4.70
CA THR A 20 -2.81 -16.74 -4.47
C THR A 20 -4.00 -17.64 -4.15
N VAL A 21 -5.14 -17.38 -4.81
CA VAL A 21 -6.36 -18.18 -4.60
C VAL A 21 -6.27 -19.46 -5.43
N PHE A 22 -6.14 -20.63 -4.77
CA PHE A 22 -6.13 -21.95 -5.42
C PHE A 22 -7.52 -22.60 -5.49
N ASN A 23 -8.47 -22.14 -4.69
CA ASN A 23 -9.86 -22.58 -4.76
C ASN A 23 -10.53 -21.98 -6.00
N THR A 24 -10.80 -22.83 -7.00
CA THR A 24 -11.36 -22.44 -8.30
C THR A 24 -12.74 -21.80 -8.19
N ASN A 25 -13.56 -22.18 -7.21
CA ASN A 25 -14.87 -21.55 -6.98
C ASN A 25 -14.71 -20.11 -6.51
N ILE A 26 -13.81 -19.87 -5.56
CA ILE A 26 -13.49 -18.53 -5.05
C ILE A 26 -12.90 -17.67 -6.17
N TRP A 27 -11.95 -18.24 -6.92
CA TRP A 27 -11.29 -17.59 -8.05
C TRP A 27 -12.25 -17.10 -9.14
N ASN A 28 -13.25 -17.91 -9.46
CA ASN A 28 -14.21 -17.61 -10.52
C ASN A 28 -15.33 -16.66 -10.07
N THR A 29 -15.62 -16.60 -8.78
CA THR A 29 -16.75 -15.81 -8.24
C THR A 29 -16.33 -14.45 -7.67
N ARG A 30 -15.17 -14.38 -7.01
CA ARG A 30 -14.63 -13.14 -6.40
C ARG A 30 -13.57 -12.47 -7.25
N GLY A 31 -13.01 -13.19 -8.22
CA GLY A 31 -11.85 -12.75 -8.96
C GLY A 31 -10.55 -12.99 -8.20
N ALA A 32 -9.47 -12.44 -8.72
CA ALA A 32 -8.17 -12.43 -8.07
C ALA A 32 -7.46 -11.13 -8.41
N THR A 33 -6.63 -10.66 -7.51
CA THR A 33 -5.81 -9.48 -7.75
C THR A 33 -4.76 -9.79 -8.82
N ASN A 34 -4.52 -8.81 -9.69
CA ASN A 34 -3.41 -8.85 -10.62
C ASN A 34 -2.07 -8.86 -9.88
N VAL A 35 -1.07 -9.37 -10.57
CA VAL A 35 0.32 -9.44 -10.12
C VAL A 35 1.16 -8.97 -11.28
N CYS A 36 2.21 -8.22 -11.00
CA CYS A 36 3.10 -7.69 -12.02
C CYS A 36 4.48 -8.34 -11.95
N ASP A 37 5.21 -8.26 -13.05
CA ASP A 37 6.65 -8.53 -13.08
C ASP A 37 7.45 -7.37 -12.48
N LYS A 38 8.79 -7.48 -12.51
CA LYS A 38 9.69 -6.45 -11.95
C LYS A 38 9.56 -5.09 -12.66
N ASP A 39 9.11 -5.09 -13.91
CA ASP A 39 9.01 -3.91 -14.77
C ASP A 39 7.57 -3.35 -14.81
N ASP A 40 6.72 -3.79 -13.87
CA ASP A 40 5.34 -3.37 -13.69
C ASP A 40 4.38 -3.80 -14.82
N ASN A 41 4.74 -4.85 -15.57
CA ASN A 41 3.82 -5.45 -16.53
C ASN A 41 2.94 -6.48 -15.85
N VAL A 42 1.62 -6.38 -16.06
CA VAL A 42 0.66 -7.36 -15.53
C VAL A 42 0.98 -8.75 -16.09
N LEU A 43 1.24 -9.68 -15.18
CA LEU A 43 1.44 -11.09 -15.51
C LEU A 43 0.14 -11.71 -16.00
N GLN A 44 0.27 -12.71 -16.87
CA GLN A 44 -0.85 -13.59 -17.18
C GLN A 44 -1.43 -14.16 -15.90
N ARG A 45 -2.76 -14.20 -15.79
CA ARG A 45 -3.49 -14.43 -14.53
C ARG A 45 -3.00 -15.68 -13.79
N GLU A 46 -2.73 -16.75 -14.51
CA GLU A 46 -2.22 -18.01 -13.96
C GLU A 46 -0.77 -17.92 -13.50
N ALA A 47 0.10 -17.26 -14.27
CA ALA A 47 1.48 -17.01 -13.88
C ALA A 47 1.56 -16.12 -12.63
N GLY A 48 0.72 -15.08 -12.55
CA GLY A 48 0.56 -14.25 -11.37
C GLY A 48 0.07 -15.05 -10.16
N ARG A 49 -0.82 -16.03 -10.35
CA ARG A 49 -1.33 -16.91 -9.29
C ARG A 49 -0.25 -17.80 -8.69
N THR A 50 0.63 -18.36 -9.53
CA THR A 50 1.66 -19.33 -9.10
C THR A 50 3.02 -18.71 -8.81
N SER A 51 3.25 -17.44 -9.16
CA SER A 51 4.52 -16.76 -8.88
C SER A 51 4.82 -16.66 -7.38
N GLN A 52 6.09 -16.70 -7.02
CA GLN A 52 6.52 -16.51 -5.64
C GLN A 52 6.36 -15.03 -5.26
N SER A 53 5.97 -14.72 -4.02
CA SER A 53 5.98 -13.33 -3.57
C SER A 53 7.40 -12.84 -3.37
N THR A 54 7.72 -11.62 -3.84
CA THR A 54 9.06 -11.04 -3.56
C THR A 54 9.38 -10.93 -2.06
N CYS A 55 8.37 -10.97 -1.18
CA CYS A 55 8.54 -10.92 0.27
C CYS A 55 8.96 -12.25 0.88
N GLU A 56 8.91 -13.32 0.10
CA GLU A 56 9.48 -14.64 0.42
C GLU A 56 10.88 -14.81 -0.19
N GLY A 57 11.42 -13.77 -0.83
CA GLY A 57 12.67 -13.77 -1.57
C GLY A 57 12.45 -13.63 -3.08
N ALA A 58 13.41 -12.98 -3.76
CA ALA A 58 13.39 -12.82 -5.20
C ALA A 58 13.99 -14.05 -5.92
N SER A 59 13.32 -14.48 -6.98
CA SER A 59 13.63 -15.60 -7.88
C SER A 59 13.27 -15.20 -9.33
N SER A 60 13.52 -16.08 -10.31
CA SER A 60 13.13 -15.84 -11.71
C SER A 60 11.61 -15.70 -11.90
N ASP A 61 10.82 -16.27 -10.98
CA ASP A 61 9.37 -16.40 -11.09
C ASP A 61 8.66 -15.54 -10.01
N THR A 62 9.27 -14.40 -9.67
CA THR A 62 8.77 -13.51 -8.62
C THR A 62 7.66 -12.61 -9.14
N GLY A 63 6.55 -12.61 -8.42
CA GLY A 63 5.46 -11.68 -8.59
C GLY A 63 5.60 -10.49 -7.65
N PHE A 64 5.19 -9.33 -8.17
CA PHE A 64 5.19 -8.07 -7.48
C PHE A 64 3.78 -7.49 -7.40
N LEU A 65 3.57 -6.60 -6.45
CA LEU A 65 2.46 -5.68 -6.49
C LEU A 65 2.59 -4.76 -7.72
N CYS A 66 1.50 -4.62 -8.45
CA CYS A 66 1.41 -3.67 -9.55
C CYS A 66 1.33 -2.21 -9.06
N GLY A 67 1.93 -1.28 -9.80
CA GLY A 67 1.92 0.15 -9.50
C GLY A 67 0.53 0.78 -9.63
N ASP A 68 -0.37 0.16 -10.40
CA ASP A 68 -1.77 0.57 -10.54
C ASP A 68 -2.62 0.32 -9.28
N TYR A 69 -2.08 -0.36 -8.26
CA TYR A 69 -2.65 -0.42 -6.91
C TYR A 69 -2.44 0.88 -6.09
N SER A 70 -2.09 1.96 -6.77
CA SER A 70 -2.03 3.31 -6.23
C SER A 70 -3.42 3.92 -6.05
N PRO A 71 -3.62 4.77 -5.03
CA PRO A 71 -4.87 5.51 -4.88
C PRO A 71 -5.10 6.50 -6.02
N ILE A 72 -6.39 6.71 -6.33
CA ILE A 72 -6.84 7.55 -7.43
C ILE A 72 -7.83 8.57 -6.86
N PRO A 73 -7.56 9.88 -7.01
CA PRO A 73 -8.52 10.90 -6.66
C PRO A 73 -9.62 10.96 -7.72
N VAL A 74 -10.87 10.84 -7.30
CA VAL A 74 -12.04 10.91 -8.19
C VAL A 74 -12.65 12.31 -8.15
N SER A 75 -12.65 12.92 -6.96
CA SER A 75 -13.04 14.31 -6.73
C SER A 75 -12.32 14.87 -5.50
N GLU A 76 -12.63 16.10 -5.10
CA GLU A 76 -12.08 16.70 -3.88
C GLU A 76 -12.45 15.90 -2.61
N GLU A 77 -13.60 15.22 -2.60
CA GLU A 77 -14.14 14.50 -1.44
C GLU A 77 -14.06 12.98 -1.56
N LEU A 78 -13.79 12.44 -2.76
CA LEU A 78 -13.78 11.00 -3.02
C LEU A 78 -12.49 10.52 -3.67
N SER A 79 -11.93 9.44 -3.13
CA SER A 79 -10.83 8.69 -3.74
C SER A 79 -11.15 7.20 -3.82
N TYR A 80 -10.50 6.49 -4.74
CA TYR A 80 -10.47 5.04 -4.78
C TYR A 80 -9.07 4.53 -4.47
N GLY A 81 -8.97 3.28 -4.03
CA GLY A 81 -7.67 2.64 -3.90
C GLY A 81 -7.77 1.25 -3.30
N PHE A 82 -6.68 0.84 -2.65
CA PHE A 82 -6.49 -0.55 -2.24
C PHE A 82 -5.93 -0.61 -0.83
N ALA A 83 -6.21 -1.71 -0.13
CA ALA A 83 -5.82 -1.86 1.25
C ALA A 83 -5.43 -3.28 1.64
N PHE A 84 -4.67 -3.37 2.72
CA PHE A 84 -4.56 -4.58 3.53
C PHE A 84 -5.64 -4.58 4.60
N HIS A 85 -6.35 -5.68 4.78
CA HIS A 85 -7.28 -5.85 5.89
C HIS A 85 -6.64 -6.67 7.01
N ILE A 86 -6.56 -6.09 8.20
CA ILE A 86 -5.88 -6.71 9.33
C ILE A 86 -6.83 -7.61 10.10
N GLY A 87 -6.43 -8.85 10.34
CA GLY A 87 -7.27 -9.83 11.01
C GLY A 87 -6.46 -10.99 11.57
N ASN A 88 -7.10 -12.16 11.67
CA ASN A 88 -6.48 -13.40 12.14
C ASN A 88 -6.36 -14.47 11.03
N ASP A 89 -6.92 -14.20 9.85
CA ASP A 89 -6.84 -15.06 8.67
C ASP A 89 -6.03 -14.36 7.58
N PHE A 90 -4.83 -14.86 7.32
CA PHE A 90 -3.87 -14.29 6.37
C PHE A 90 -3.89 -15.00 5.01
N THR A 91 -4.90 -15.82 4.75
CA THR A 91 -4.95 -16.64 3.54
C THR A 91 -5.66 -15.93 2.40
N ALA A 92 -5.37 -16.35 1.17
CA ALA A 92 -6.06 -15.85 -0.01
C ALA A 92 -7.57 -16.16 -0.02
N GLU A 93 -8.02 -17.15 0.76
CA GLU A 93 -9.43 -17.54 0.87
C GLU A 93 -10.24 -16.64 1.80
N ASN A 94 -9.55 -15.77 2.56
CA ASN A 94 -10.15 -14.81 3.48
C ASN A 94 -11.39 -14.15 2.84
N PRO A 95 -12.54 -14.12 3.54
CA PRO A 95 -13.78 -13.59 2.98
C PRO A 95 -13.68 -12.14 2.51
N ASN A 96 -12.72 -11.37 3.03
CA ASN A 96 -12.48 -9.98 2.67
C ASN A 96 -11.59 -9.80 1.44
N CYS A 97 -10.92 -10.84 0.94
CA CYS A 97 -10.21 -10.73 -0.33
C CYS A 97 -11.16 -10.26 -1.45
N CYS A 98 -10.72 -9.23 -2.18
CA CYS A 98 -11.44 -8.54 -3.25
C CYS A 98 -12.72 -7.80 -2.83
N LYS A 99 -13.08 -7.75 -1.52
CA LYS A 99 -14.19 -6.92 -1.05
C LYS A 99 -13.81 -5.44 -1.07
N CYS A 100 -14.81 -4.60 -1.32
CA CYS A 100 -14.69 -3.16 -1.22
C CYS A 100 -15.33 -2.64 0.07
N PHE A 101 -14.73 -1.61 0.65
CA PHE A 101 -15.23 -0.90 1.82
C PHE A 101 -15.28 0.60 1.49
N GLU A 102 -16.38 1.28 1.84
CA GLU A 102 -16.39 2.74 1.95
C GLU A 102 -15.87 3.11 3.33
N VAL A 103 -14.85 3.97 3.36
CA VAL A 103 -14.30 4.55 4.58
C VAL A 103 -14.50 6.06 4.56
N GLN A 104 -14.87 6.61 5.72
CA GLN A 104 -14.95 8.04 5.94
C GLN A 104 -13.98 8.44 7.05
N TRP A 105 -13.20 9.49 6.84
CA TRP A 105 -12.30 10.01 7.86
C TRP A 105 -13.09 10.68 8.98
N VAL A 106 -12.76 10.32 10.22
CA VAL A 106 -13.39 10.90 11.43
C VAL A 106 -12.40 11.65 12.32
N SER A 107 -11.15 11.81 11.87
CA SER A 107 -10.14 12.64 12.50
C SER A 107 -9.19 13.23 11.47
N GLY A 108 -8.55 14.35 11.81
CA GLY A 108 -7.59 15.03 10.94
C GLY A 108 -8.21 15.95 9.89
N ALA A 109 -7.36 16.63 9.13
CA ALA A 109 -7.78 17.59 8.11
C ALA A 109 -8.64 16.94 6.98
N ALA A 110 -8.50 15.64 6.73
CA ALA A 110 -9.38 14.92 5.81
C ALA A 110 -10.82 14.82 6.34
N SER A 111 -11.01 14.67 7.66
CA SER A 111 -12.35 14.66 8.28
C SER A 111 -13.03 16.03 8.27
N GLU A 112 -12.25 17.11 8.42
CA GLU A 112 -12.77 18.49 8.33
C GLU A 112 -13.33 18.80 6.94
N LYS A 113 -12.78 18.12 5.92
CA LYS A 113 -13.22 18.20 4.52
C LYS A 113 -14.22 17.11 4.14
N GLY A 114 -14.72 16.33 5.10
CA GLY A 114 -15.72 15.28 4.85
C GLY A 114 -15.30 14.17 3.91
N LYS A 115 -13.99 13.96 3.71
CA LYS A 115 -13.48 13.06 2.67
C LYS A 115 -13.87 11.61 2.92
N LYS A 116 -13.98 10.87 1.82
CA LYS A 116 -14.34 9.45 1.74
C LYS A 116 -13.47 8.71 0.73
N MET A 117 -13.31 7.41 0.94
CA MET A 117 -12.57 6.56 0.04
C MET A 117 -13.21 5.19 -0.09
N ILE A 118 -13.25 4.66 -1.30
CA ILE A 118 -13.62 3.26 -1.52
C ILE A 118 -12.32 2.48 -1.71
N VAL A 119 -12.09 1.50 -0.84
CA VAL A 119 -10.89 0.66 -0.88
C VAL A 119 -11.24 -0.79 -1.18
N GLN A 120 -10.52 -1.41 -2.11
CA GLN A 120 -10.59 -2.86 -2.32
C GLN A 120 -9.47 -3.55 -1.53
N VAL A 121 -9.82 -4.62 -0.80
CA VAL A 121 -8.83 -5.42 -0.08
C VAL A 121 -8.10 -6.34 -1.04
N VAL A 122 -6.79 -6.15 -1.14
CA VAL A 122 -5.92 -6.96 -2.01
C VAL A 122 -5.05 -7.94 -1.24
N SER A 123 -5.00 -7.81 0.08
CA SER A 123 -4.29 -8.73 0.96
C SER A 123 -4.84 -8.69 2.37
N PRO A 124 -5.10 -9.82 3.03
CA PRO A 124 -5.16 -9.83 4.48
C PRO A 124 -3.76 -9.63 5.08
N GLY A 125 -3.70 -9.12 6.31
CA GLY A 125 -2.45 -8.92 7.05
C GLY A 125 -2.62 -9.19 8.54
N GLY A 126 -1.49 -9.36 9.23
CA GLY A 126 -1.41 -9.60 10.67
C GLY A 126 -1.34 -8.33 11.51
N ALA A 127 -1.88 -8.42 12.73
CA ALA A 127 -1.68 -7.39 13.74
C ALA A 127 -0.21 -7.35 14.20
N GLY A 128 0.26 -6.16 14.55
CA GLY A 128 1.64 -5.93 15.00
C GLY A 128 1.91 -4.46 15.32
N GLY A 129 2.69 -4.21 16.36
CA GLY A 129 2.94 -2.85 16.85
C GLY A 129 1.62 -2.13 17.19
N ASP A 130 1.36 -1.02 16.51
CA ASP A 130 0.14 -0.23 16.69
C ASP A 130 -1.01 -0.61 15.73
N VAL A 131 -0.86 -1.68 14.95
CA VAL A 131 -1.87 -2.15 14.00
C VAL A 131 -2.59 -3.36 14.61
N VAL A 132 -3.92 -3.30 14.66
CA VAL A 132 -4.76 -4.31 15.31
C VAL A 132 -5.79 -4.92 14.36
N ALA A 133 -6.39 -6.03 14.75
CA ALA A 133 -7.46 -6.66 13.96
C ALA A 133 -8.63 -5.68 13.72
N GLY A 134 -9.06 -5.57 12.47
CA GLY A 134 -10.06 -4.60 12.01
C GLY A 134 -9.47 -3.36 11.33
N ASP A 135 -8.16 -3.12 11.44
CA ASP A 135 -7.51 -2.01 10.75
C ASP A 135 -7.42 -2.23 9.23
N LEU A 136 -7.31 -1.12 8.50
CA LEU A 136 -7.05 -1.10 7.06
C LEU A 136 -5.75 -0.33 6.82
N ILE A 137 -4.77 -0.98 6.20
CA ILE A 137 -3.55 -0.28 5.74
C ILE A 137 -3.78 0.12 4.30
N ILE A 138 -3.97 1.42 4.05
CA ILE A 138 -4.17 1.95 2.70
C ILE A 138 -2.82 1.97 1.99
N MET A 139 -2.84 1.42 0.77
CA MET A 139 -1.67 1.36 -0.07
C MET A 139 -1.43 2.74 -0.66
N THR A 140 -0.23 3.29 -0.48
CA THR A 140 0.06 4.69 -0.80
C THR A 140 1.53 4.79 -1.13
N PRO A 141 1.91 4.90 -2.42
CA PRO A 141 3.31 5.10 -2.77
C PRO A 141 3.95 6.22 -1.94
N GLY A 142 5.16 6.00 -1.44
CA GLY A 142 5.81 6.90 -0.49
C GLY A 142 5.44 6.79 1.01
N GLY A 143 4.40 6.08 1.46
CA GLY A 143 4.02 5.96 2.89
C GLY A 143 4.88 5.12 3.88
N GLY A 144 6.05 4.58 3.51
CA GLY A 144 6.93 3.75 4.36
C GLY A 144 7.02 2.26 3.98
N LEU A 145 8.19 1.65 4.18
CA LEU A 145 8.56 0.29 3.74
C LEU A 145 7.94 -0.83 4.60
N GLY A 146 7.64 -0.53 5.87
CA GLY A 146 7.16 -1.54 6.82
C GLY A 146 8.20 -2.65 7.10
N PRO A 147 7.77 -3.78 7.71
CA PRO A 147 8.68 -4.83 8.19
C PRO A 147 9.32 -5.68 7.08
N VAL A 148 8.94 -5.45 5.82
CA VAL A 148 9.37 -6.22 4.64
C VAL A 148 10.05 -5.32 3.61
N GLY A 149 10.86 -4.37 4.07
CA GLY A 149 11.48 -3.34 3.23
C GLY A 149 12.40 -3.84 2.11
N THR A 150 12.81 -5.11 2.11
CA THR A 150 13.61 -5.71 1.03
C THR A 150 12.83 -5.93 -0.28
N ALA A 151 11.50 -5.96 -0.23
CA ALA A 151 10.65 -6.20 -1.39
C ALA A 151 10.84 -5.13 -2.48
N CYS A 152 10.87 -3.88 -2.05
CA CYS A 152 10.96 -2.72 -2.93
C CYS A 152 12.34 -2.58 -3.56
N ARG A 153 13.36 -2.86 -2.75
CA ARG A 153 14.73 -3.02 -3.23
C ARG A 153 14.83 -4.10 -4.30
N SER A 154 14.08 -5.18 -4.17
CA SER A 154 14.10 -6.29 -5.13
C SER A 154 13.41 -5.93 -6.46
N GLN A 155 12.39 -5.06 -6.42
CA GLN A 155 11.70 -4.59 -7.63
C GLN A 155 12.41 -3.41 -8.31
N TYR A 156 12.72 -2.36 -7.53
CA TYR A 156 13.18 -1.06 -8.04
C TYR A 156 14.66 -0.77 -7.77
N GLY A 157 15.37 -1.69 -7.09
CA GLY A 157 16.80 -1.58 -6.81
C GLY A 157 17.16 -0.90 -5.48
N THR A 158 18.44 -0.99 -5.11
CA THR A 158 19.01 -0.54 -3.81
C THR A 158 18.93 0.95 -3.53
N GLY A 159 18.61 1.78 -4.53
CA GLY A 159 18.40 3.21 -4.33
C GLY A 159 17.03 3.56 -3.74
N TYR A 160 16.04 2.66 -3.84
CA TYR A 160 14.65 2.97 -3.51
C TYR A 160 14.40 3.14 -2.01
N ASP A 161 15.08 2.33 -1.17
CA ASP A 161 14.96 2.42 0.29
C ASP A 161 15.36 3.79 0.85
N CYS A 162 16.17 4.54 0.11
CA CYS A 162 16.61 5.87 0.52
C CYS A 162 15.67 7.00 0.07
N TYR A 163 14.81 6.75 -0.92
CA TYR A 163 13.86 7.75 -1.40
C TYR A 163 12.60 7.80 -0.54
N VAL A 164 12.24 6.67 0.06
CA VAL A 164 11.09 6.55 0.94
C VAL A 164 11.32 7.24 2.28
N THR A 165 12.55 7.42 2.75
CA THR A 165 12.82 7.61 4.18
C THR A 165 13.08 9.07 4.58
N ASP A 166 12.89 10.00 3.65
CA ASP A 166 13.19 11.44 3.79
C ASP A 166 14.61 11.74 4.35
N VAL A 167 15.52 10.78 4.18
CA VAL A 167 16.94 10.91 4.51
C VAL A 167 17.70 11.15 3.20
N THR A 168 18.74 11.98 3.23
CA THR A 168 19.59 12.13 2.06
C THR A 168 20.19 10.78 1.68
N ARG A 169 20.28 10.47 0.37
CA ARG A 169 20.86 9.22 -0.16
C ARG A 169 22.20 8.85 0.51
N ALA A 170 23.04 9.85 0.80
CA ALA A 170 24.31 9.66 1.50
C ALA A 170 24.17 9.18 2.97
N ARG A 171 23.17 9.67 3.70
CA ARG A 171 22.89 9.25 5.08
C ARG A 171 22.25 7.86 5.15
N CYS A 172 21.36 7.53 4.22
CA CYS A 172 20.74 6.21 4.12
C CYS A 172 21.77 5.10 3.82
N LEU A 173 22.67 5.35 2.85
CA LEU A 173 23.78 4.44 2.55
C LEU A 173 24.75 4.27 3.73
N ALA A 174 24.97 5.32 4.52
CA ALA A 174 25.82 5.27 5.72
C ALA A 174 25.15 4.60 6.93
N ALA A 175 23.81 4.62 7.03
CA ALA A 175 23.04 3.99 8.11
C ALA A 175 22.88 2.47 7.96
N GLY A 176 23.44 1.89 6.90
CA GLY A 176 23.43 0.46 6.63
C GLY A 176 22.13 -0.07 6.02
N ASN A 177 21.32 0.78 5.36
CA ASN A 177 20.05 0.40 4.75
C ASN A 177 19.12 -0.39 5.69
N ARG A 178 18.94 0.07 6.94
CA ARG A 178 18.05 -0.56 7.92
C ARG A 178 16.59 -0.26 7.52
N GLY A 179 15.96 -1.24 6.89
CA GLY A 179 14.72 -1.13 6.13
C GLY A 179 13.42 -1.24 6.92
N ASP A 180 13.29 -0.57 8.06
CA ASP A 180 12.05 -0.51 8.84
C ASP A 180 11.58 0.93 9.04
N ASP A 181 11.40 1.65 7.92
CA ASP A 181 10.87 3.01 7.99
C ASP A 181 9.35 3.01 7.83
N TYR A 182 8.69 3.40 8.91
CA TYR A 182 7.23 3.56 9.00
C TYR A 182 6.88 5.02 8.79
N GLY A 183 6.11 5.32 7.73
CA GLY A 183 5.62 6.66 7.43
C GLY A 183 6.19 7.30 6.17
N GLY A 184 7.42 6.97 5.80
CA GLY A 184 7.99 7.31 4.50
C GLY A 184 8.11 8.82 4.17
N ILE A 185 7.86 9.21 2.92
CA ILE A 185 8.17 10.57 2.41
C ILE A 185 7.32 11.62 3.12
N SER A 186 7.97 12.66 3.64
CA SER A 186 7.28 13.71 4.40
C SER A 186 7.01 14.98 3.58
N SER A 187 7.31 15.03 2.29
CA SER A 187 7.01 16.20 1.44
C SER A 187 6.72 15.82 -0.01
N GLY A 188 5.82 16.57 -0.67
CA GLY A 188 5.49 16.36 -2.08
C GLY A 188 6.68 16.55 -3.03
N SER A 189 7.67 17.35 -2.64
CA SER A 189 8.91 17.54 -3.41
C SER A 189 9.79 16.29 -3.50
N ASN A 190 9.52 15.28 -2.68
CA ASN A 190 10.19 13.99 -2.73
C ASN A 190 9.46 12.97 -3.64
N CYS A 191 8.26 13.29 -4.15
CA CYS A 191 7.53 12.41 -5.08
C CYS A 191 8.28 12.23 -6.40
N ASP A 192 9.03 13.23 -6.88
CA ASP A 192 9.85 13.11 -8.09
C ASP A 192 10.98 12.08 -7.96
N ARG A 193 11.23 11.60 -6.75
CA ARG A 193 12.31 10.65 -6.44
C ARG A 193 11.87 9.19 -6.41
N ILE A 194 10.56 8.91 -6.48
CA ILE A 194 10.05 7.54 -6.64
C ILE A 194 9.85 7.20 -8.13
N PRO A 195 9.84 5.91 -8.53
CA PRO A 195 9.61 5.46 -9.90
C PRO A 195 8.40 6.13 -10.54
N SER A 196 8.51 6.48 -11.81
CA SER A 196 7.50 7.28 -12.53
C SER A 196 6.12 6.63 -12.55
N ASN A 197 6.04 5.30 -12.56
CA ASN A 197 4.79 4.54 -12.49
C ASN A 197 4.06 4.69 -11.13
N LEU A 198 4.76 5.13 -10.08
CA LEU A 198 4.22 5.32 -8.72
C LEU A 198 3.98 6.79 -8.36
N GLN A 199 4.52 7.74 -9.12
CA GLN A 199 4.47 9.17 -8.81
C GLN A 199 3.04 9.72 -8.72
N GLY A 200 2.15 9.25 -9.59
CA GLY A 200 0.74 9.67 -9.58
C GLY A 200 0.01 9.30 -8.29
N GLY A 201 0.41 8.21 -7.61
CA GLY A 201 -0.18 7.78 -6.34
C GLY A 201 0.47 8.40 -5.10
N ALA A 202 1.67 8.98 -5.23
CA ALA A 202 2.41 9.55 -4.09
C ALA A 202 2.07 11.01 -3.78
N THR A 203 1.37 11.71 -4.67
CA THR A 203 0.93 13.08 -4.41
C THR A 203 -0.20 13.10 -3.38
N GLY A 204 -0.20 14.10 -2.49
CA GLY A 204 -1.20 14.20 -1.42
C GLY A 204 -2.64 14.34 -1.92
N ASP A 205 -2.82 14.77 -3.17
CA ASP A 205 -4.13 14.87 -3.82
C ASP A 205 -4.75 13.49 -4.06
N SER A 206 -3.94 12.47 -4.34
CA SER A 206 -4.40 11.15 -4.83
C SER A 206 -5.14 10.29 -3.81
N ILE A 207 -5.02 10.64 -2.53
CA ILE A 207 -5.50 9.83 -1.40
C ILE A 207 -6.53 10.61 -0.58
N GLY A 208 -6.92 11.79 -1.05
CA GLY A 208 -7.60 12.75 -0.19
C GLY A 208 -6.71 13.19 0.99
N LEU A 209 -5.40 12.87 0.97
CA LEU A 209 -4.38 13.27 1.94
C LEU A 209 -3.98 14.75 1.82
N ALA A 210 -4.88 15.61 1.34
CA ALA A 210 -4.90 17.03 1.69
C ALA A 210 -5.17 17.27 3.19
N ALA A 211 -4.71 16.35 4.06
CA ALA A 211 -4.01 16.63 5.30
C ALA A 211 -2.51 16.88 5.04
N ILE A 212 -2.23 17.74 4.07
CA ILE A 212 -1.04 18.58 4.13
C ILE A 212 -1.26 19.40 5.40
N SER A 213 -0.46 19.13 6.44
CA SER A 213 -0.16 20.15 7.45
C SER A 213 0.07 21.44 6.67
N THR A 214 -0.49 22.57 7.12
CA THR A 214 -0.39 23.90 6.48
C THR A 214 1.03 24.34 6.07
N ASP A 215 2.04 23.53 6.37
CA ASP A 215 3.47 23.74 6.21
C ASP A 215 4.09 22.81 5.13
N GLY A 216 3.30 22.10 4.31
CA GLY A 216 3.80 21.34 3.16
C GLY A 216 4.39 19.96 3.49
N LYS A 217 4.08 19.41 4.68
CA LYS A 217 4.54 18.08 5.10
C LYS A 217 3.43 17.01 4.98
N LEU A 218 3.72 15.90 4.31
CA LEU A 218 2.95 14.66 4.37
C LEU A 218 3.11 14.11 5.79
N SER A 219 2.04 14.17 6.58
CA SER A 219 2.06 13.63 7.93
C SER A 219 1.78 12.14 7.88
N THR A 220 2.69 11.36 8.43
CA THR A 220 2.60 9.91 8.64
C THR A 220 1.65 9.54 9.79
N SER A 221 0.82 10.50 10.18
CA SER A 221 -0.03 10.44 11.36
C SER A 221 -1.14 9.40 11.20
N LYS A 222 -1.43 8.73 12.31
CA LYS A 222 -2.53 7.78 12.48
C LYS A 222 -3.85 8.52 12.22
N TRP A 223 -4.67 7.99 11.32
CA TRP A 223 -6.01 8.51 11.08
C TRP A 223 -7.06 7.49 11.48
N HIS A 224 -8.15 7.95 12.07
CA HIS A 224 -9.33 7.13 12.33
C HIS A 224 -10.35 7.34 11.21
N ALA A 225 -10.91 6.24 10.73
CA ALA A 225 -12.02 6.19 9.81
C ALA A 225 -13.12 5.26 10.31
N GLN A 226 -14.32 5.38 9.72
CA GLN A 226 -15.45 4.51 9.98
C GLN A 226 -15.91 3.84 8.68
N LEU A 227 -16.39 2.61 8.78
CA LEU A 227 -17.08 1.92 7.70
C LEU A 227 -18.48 2.49 7.52
N GLY A 228 -18.81 2.84 6.27
CA GLY A 228 -20.15 3.21 5.82
C GLY A 228 -21.06 2.02 5.54
#